data_AF-A0A259M3U5-F1
#
_entry.id   AF-A0A259M3U5-F1
#
_cell.length_a   1.000
_cell.length_b   1.000
_cell.length_c   1.000
_cell.angle_alpha   90.00
_cell.angle_beta   90.00
_cell.angle_gamma   90.00
#
_symmetry.space_group_name_H-M   'P 1'
#
loop_
_entity.id
_entity.type
_entity.pdbx_description
1 polymer ?
#
loop_
_entity_poly.entity_id
_entity_poly.type
_entity_poly.pdbx_seq_one_letter_code
_entity_poly.pdbx_strand_id
1 'polypeptide(L)'
;MTNTSYRLQDIADALGATLKGDPDTPITGLATLQAAESGHISFLANPSYGKYLADTRASAVILSPSMADDSPTNVLLLDNPYLGYARLSHWFDPAPVAPPGIHPTAVV
;
A
#
# COMPACT_ATOMS: atom_id res chain seq x y z
N MET A 1 -16.23 -11.21 2.97
CA MET A 1 -15.57 -9.88 2.91
C MET A 1 -14.68 -9.79 4.12
N THR A 2 -13.40 -10.15 4.01
CA THR A 2 -12.45 -9.95 5.10
C THR A 2 -12.21 -8.44 5.21
N ASN A 3 -12.83 -7.83 6.21
CA ASN A 3 -12.69 -6.40 6.50
C ASN A 3 -11.36 -6.21 7.26
N THR A 4 -10.25 -6.40 6.55
CA THR A 4 -8.92 -6.39 7.15
C THR A 4 -8.43 -4.95 7.29
N SER A 5 -8.12 -4.55 8.52
CA SER A 5 -7.57 -3.24 8.85
C SER A 5 -6.25 -3.43 9.59
N TYR A 6 -5.21 -2.73 9.15
CA TYR A 6 -3.87 -2.76 9.75
C TYR A 6 -3.47 -1.37 10.20
N ARG A 7 -2.68 -1.27 11.29
CA ARG A 7 -2.12 0.02 11.67
C ARG A 7 -0.98 0.40 10.74
N LEU A 8 -0.83 1.70 10.51
CA LEU A 8 0.23 2.20 9.66
C LEU A 8 1.64 1.82 10.19
N GLN A 9 1.81 1.77 11.52
CA GLN A 9 3.05 1.27 12.13
C GLN A 9 3.35 -0.18 11.78
N ASP A 10 2.35 -1.07 11.84
CA ASP A 10 2.55 -2.50 11.54
C ASP A 10 3.00 -2.69 10.08
N ILE A 11 2.44 -1.89 9.18
CA ILE A 11 2.83 -1.87 7.76
C ILE A 11 4.27 -1.34 7.63
N ALA A 12 4.62 -0.28 8.35
CA ALA A 12 5.97 0.28 8.33
C ALA A 12 7.01 -0.77 8.76
N ASP A 13 6.75 -1.45 9.89
CA ASP A 13 7.64 -2.46 10.44
C ASP A 13 7.79 -3.66 9.50
N ALA A 14 6.68 -4.13 8.90
CA ALA A 14 6.70 -5.23 7.95
C ALA A 14 7.48 -4.91 6.66
N LEU A 15 7.45 -3.65 6.22
CA LEU A 15 8.16 -3.20 5.02
C LEU A 15 9.59 -2.73 5.31
N GLY A 16 9.97 -2.57 6.58
CA GLY A 16 11.21 -1.89 6.98
C GLY A 16 11.20 -0.41 6.57
N ALA A 17 10.02 0.20 6.52
CA ALA A 17 9.82 1.60 6.17
C ALA A 17 10.11 2.51 7.36
N THR A 18 10.57 3.73 7.09
CA THR A 18 10.52 4.80 8.11
C THR A 18 9.17 5.52 8.02
N LEU A 19 8.38 5.46 9.08
CA LEU A 19 7.12 6.19 9.18
C LEU A 19 7.36 7.67 9.55
N LYS A 20 6.71 8.58 8.83
CA LYS A 20 6.57 10.00 9.18
C LYS A 20 5.09 10.37 9.13
N GLY A 21 4.50 10.60 10.29
CA GLY A 21 3.06 10.83 10.45
C GLY A 21 2.51 10.11 11.68
N ASP A 22 1.21 9.79 11.64
CA ASP A 22 0.51 9.10 12.73
C ASP A 22 0.60 7.56 12.61
N PRO A 23 1.25 6.86 13.57
CA PRO A 23 1.37 5.40 13.60
C PRO A 23 0.06 4.64 13.83
N ASP A 24 -0.94 5.29 14.41
CA ASP A 24 -2.23 4.69 14.75
C ASP A 24 -3.25 4.76 13.60
N THR A 25 -2.89 5.42 12.50
CA THR A 25 -3.76 5.55 11.33
C THR A 25 -4.16 4.17 10.79
N PRO A 26 -5.47 3.85 10.72
CA PRO A 26 -5.94 2.57 10.21
C PRO A 26 -5.92 2.52 8.69
N ILE A 27 -5.38 1.44 8.14
CA ILE A 27 -5.31 1.17 6.70
C ILE A 27 -6.16 -0.07 6.38
N THR A 28 -7.20 0.13 5.57
CA THR A 28 -8.20 -0.86 5.19
C THR A 28 -8.05 -1.34 3.75
N GLY A 29 -7.21 -0.70 2.95
CA GLY A 29 -7.04 -1.08 1.55
C GLY A 29 -5.89 -0.41 0.83
N LEU A 30 -5.75 -0.78 -0.44
CA LEU A 30 -4.71 -0.29 -1.34
C LEU A 30 -5.36 0.37 -2.56
N ALA A 31 -4.82 1.51 -2.97
CA ALA A 31 -5.30 2.21 -4.15
C ALA A 31 -4.18 3.06 -4.76
N THR A 32 -4.33 3.42 -6.04
CA THR A 32 -3.43 4.38 -6.71
C THR A 32 -3.67 5.80 -6.21
N LEU A 33 -2.70 6.72 -6.37
CA LEU A 33 -2.78 8.08 -5.83
C LEU A 33 -4.08 8.82 -6.21
N GLN A 34 -4.60 8.53 -7.40
CA GLN A 34 -5.80 9.16 -7.97
C GLN A 34 -7.11 8.53 -7.49
N ALA A 35 -7.10 7.22 -7.16
CA ALA A 35 -8.28 6.47 -6.73
C ALA A 35 -8.30 6.23 -5.22
N ALA A 36 -7.24 6.60 -4.51
CA ALA A 36 -7.14 6.44 -3.07
C ALA A 36 -8.13 7.32 -2.33
N GLU A 37 -8.65 6.76 -1.25
CA GLU A 37 -9.60 7.39 -0.34
C GLU A 37 -9.08 7.22 1.09
N SER A 38 -9.80 7.79 2.05
CA SER A 38 -9.48 7.62 3.47
C SER A 38 -9.51 6.13 3.85
N GLY A 39 -8.49 5.68 4.57
CA GLY A 39 -8.22 4.28 4.88
C GLY A 39 -7.37 3.56 3.84
N HIS A 40 -7.12 4.14 2.67
CA HIS A 40 -6.25 3.53 1.67
C HIS A 40 -4.80 3.99 1.81
N ILE A 41 -3.88 3.08 1.53
CA ILE A 41 -2.47 3.40 1.33
C ILE A 41 -2.13 3.35 -0.16
N SER A 42 -1.36 4.34 -0.62
CA SER A 42 -0.90 4.44 -1.99
C SER A 42 0.62 4.41 -2.10
N PHE A 43 1.16 4.49 -3.30
CA PHE A 43 2.61 4.56 -3.53
C PHE A 43 2.97 5.55 -4.63
N LEU A 44 4.15 6.15 -4.50
CA LEU A 44 4.79 7.00 -5.48
C LEU A 44 6.18 6.44 -5.79
N ALA A 45 6.26 5.57 -6.80
CA ALA A 45 7.53 5.03 -7.29
C ALA A 45 8.17 5.89 -8.39
N ASN A 46 7.35 6.59 -9.18
CA ASN A 46 7.82 7.43 -10.27
C ASN A 46 7.62 8.92 -9.92
N PRO A 47 8.69 9.72 -9.79
CA PRO A 47 8.61 11.14 -9.47
C PRO A 47 7.70 11.96 -10.40
N SER A 48 7.51 11.56 -11.66
CA SER A 48 6.59 12.23 -12.60
C SER A 48 5.13 12.27 -12.12
N TYR A 49 4.75 11.41 -11.18
CA TYR A 49 3.42 11.36 -10.58
C TYR A 49 3.32 12.16 -9.27
N GLY A 50 4.39 12.86 -8.85
CA GLY A 50 4.40 13.69 -7.65
C GLY A 50 3.33 14.79 -7.66
N LYS A 51 2.92 15.26 -8.85
CA LYS A 51 1.79 16.19 -9.00
C LYS A 51 0.46 15.66 -8.44
N TYR A 52 0.26 14.33 -8.43
CA TYR A 52 -0.94 13.70 -7.88
C TYR A 52 -0.83 13.47 -6.37
N LEU A 53 0.36 13.63 -5.78
CA LEU A 53 0.56 13.52 -4.34
C LEU A 53 -0.15 14.64 -3.58
N ALA A 54 -0.16 15.85 -4.15
CA ALA A 54 -0.82 17.00 -3.54
C ALA A 54 -2.36 16.85 -3.47
N ASP A 55 -2.95 16.18 -4.45
CA ASP A 55 -4.41 15.99 -4.57
C ASP A 55 -4.90 14.65 -4.02
N THR A 56 -4.01 13.80 -3.49
CA THR A 56 -4.39 12.46 -3.04
C THR A 56 -5.25 12.51 -1.79
N ARG A 57 -6.22 11.59 -1.70
CA ARG A 57 -7.03 11.37 -0.49
C ARG A 57 -6.62 10.11 0.28
N ALA A 58 -5.46 9.54 -0.06
CA ALA A 58 -4.89 8.42 0.68
C ALA A 58 -4.61 8.81 2.13
N SER A 59 -4.80 7.88 3.07
CA SER A 59 -4.40 8.09 4.46
C SER A 59 -2.88 7.99 4.65
N ALA A 60 -2.20 7.27 3.77
CA ALA A 60 -0.75 7.18 3.75
C ALA A 60 -0.20 6.94 2.33
N VAL A 61 1.05 7.34 2.09
CA VAL A 61 1.74 7.10 0.81
C VAL A 61 3.14 6.52 1.04
N ILE A 62 3.45 5.44 0.32
CA ILE A 62 4.80 4.85 0.25
C ILE A 62 5.62 5.60 -0.80
N LEU A 63 6.73 6.20 -0.41
CA LEU A 63 7.56 7.00 -1.31
C LEU A 63 9.04 6.98 -0.89
N SER A 64 9.92 7.45 -1.78
CA SER A 64 11.35 7.52 -1.46
C SER A 64 11.64 8.67 -0.49
N PRO A 65 12.65 8.54 0.41
CA PRO A 65 13.03 9.59 1.35
C PRO A 65 13.24 10.98 0.73
N SER A 66 13.70 11.02 -0.54
CA SER A 66 13.90 12.25 -1.30
C SER A 66 12.63 13.03 -1.64
N MET A 67 11.46 12.42 -1.52
CA MET A 67 10.14 13.03 -1.82
C MET A 67 9.29 13.21 -0.55
N ALA A 68 9.88 13.04 0.64
CA ALA A 68 9.16 13.01 1.92
C ALA A 68 8.61 14.38 2.38
N ASP A 69 9.13 15.47 1.86
CA ASP A 69 8.76 16.82 2.28
C ASP A 69 7.58 17.40 1.51
N ASP A 70 7.23 16.81 0.36
CA ASP A 70 6.14 17.27 -0.50
C ASP A 70 4.79 16.60 -0.22
N SER A 71 4.71 15.67 0.75
CA SER A 71 3.47 14.94 1.03
C SER A 71 2.60 15.65 2.07
N PRO A 72 1.31 15.89 1.78
CA PRO A 72 0.36 16.43 2.76
C PRO A 72 -0.20 15.37 3.71
N THR A 73 0.19 14.10 3.55
CA THR A 73 -0.38 12.94 4.27
C THR A 73 0.70 12.19 5.06
N ASN A 74 0.33 11.14 5.79
CA ASN A 74 1.32 10.25 6.40
C ASN A 74 2.17 9.58 5.30
N VAL A 75 3.46 9.38 5.56
CA VAL A 75 4.36 8.76 4.58
C VAL A 75 5.14 7.59 5.16
N LEU A 76 5.30 6.56 4.34
CA LEU A 76 6.22 5.45 4.58
C LEU A 76 7.40 5.58 3.63
N LEU A 77 8.58 5.85 4.20
CA LEU A 77 9.79 6.06 3.44
C LEU A 77 10.46 4.71 3.16
N LEU A 78 10.57 4.38 1.87
CA LEU A 78 11.26 3.19 1.38
C LEU A 78 12.19 3.55 0.23
N ASP A 79 13.36 2.93 0.17
CA ASP A 79 14.26 3.06 -0.97
C ASP A 79 13.63 2.51 -2.27
N ASN A 80 12.78 1.49 -2.15
CA ASN A 80 12.04 0.92 -3.27
C ASN A 80 10.51 0.89 -3.00
N PRO A 81 9.80 2.00 -3.27
CA PRO A 81 8.36 2.10 -3.02
C PRO A 81 7.53 1.07 -3.79
N TYR A 82 7.96 0.74 -5.02
CA TYR A 82 7.26 -0.25 -5.85
C TYR A 82 7.31 -1.65 -5.23
N LEU A 83 8.48 -2.07 -4.74
CA LEU A 83 8.64 -3.34 -4.06
C LEU A 83 7.86 -3.39 -2.74
N GLY A 84 7.88 -2.29 -1.97
CA GLY A 84 7.09 -2.17 -0.74
C GLY A 84 5.60 -2.34 -1.00
N TYR A 85 5.07 -1.63 -2.00
CA TYR A 85 3.67 -1.75 -2.39
C TYR A 85 3.32 -3.16 -2.89
N ALA A 86 4.17 -3.78 -3.71
CA ALA A 86 3.95 -5.15 -4.17
C ALA A 86 3.86 -6.15 -3.00
N ARG A 87 4.78 -6.05 -2.03
CA ARG A 87 4.73 -6.87 -0.81
C ARG A 87 3.46 -6.64 0.00
N LEU A 88 3.07 -5.38 0.16
CA LEU A 88 1.87 -5.01 0.90
C LEU A 88 0.59 -5.48 0.20
N SER A 89 0.59 -5.55 -1.14
CA SER A 89 -0.55 -6.03 -1.91
C SER A 89 -1.03 -7.43 -1.51
N HIS A 90 -0.12 -8.30 -1.10
CA HIS A 90 -0.46 -9.63 -0.59
C HIS A 90 -1.24 -9.62 0.73
N TRP A 91 -1.18 -8.55 1.51
CA TRP A 91 -1.91 -8.44 2.80
C TRP A 91 -3.39 -8.18 2.59
N PHE A 92 -3.74 -7.59 1.45
CA PHE A 92 -5.10 -7.21 1.08
C PHE A 92 -5.63 -8.03 -0.10
N ASP A 93 -4.86 -8.99 -0.60
CA ASP A 93 -5.29 -9.89 -1.67
C ASP A 93 -6.35 -10.86 -1.13
N PRO A 94 -7.60 -10.80 -1.61
CA PRO A 94 -8.65 -11.72 -1.17
C PRO A 94 -8.55 -13.09 -1.86
N ALA A 95 -7.50 -13.35 -2.65
CA ALA A 95 -7.37 -14.57 -3.43
C ALA A 95 -7.65 -15.82 -2.57
N PRO A 96 -8.72 -16.57 -2.87
CA PRO A 96 -8.97 -17.84 -2.20
C PRO A 96 -7.81 -18.76 -2.55
N VAL A 97 -7.15 -19.33 -1.55
CA VAL A 97 -6.19 -20.41 -1.74
C VAL A 97 -6.95 -21.55 -2.40
N ALA A 98 -6.73 -21.76 -3.70
CA ALA A 98 -7.37 -22.84 -4.43
C ALA A 98 -6.94 -24.17 -3.77
N PRO A 99 -7.89 -25.05 -3.42
CA PRO A 99 -7.52 -26.35 -2.88
C PRO A 99 -6.69 -27.10 -3.95
N PRO A 100 -5.61 -27.81 -3.56
CA PRO A 100 -4.85 -28.61 -4.50
C PRO A 100 -5.75 -29.68 -5.13
N GLY A 101 -5.76 -29.75 -6.46
CA GLY A 101 -6.54 -30.73 -7.21
C GLY A 101 -6.50 -30.49 -8.72
N ILE A 102 -6.55 -31.56 -9.51
CA ILE A 102 -6.81 -31.49 -10.93
C ILE A 102 -8.33 -31.36 -11.10
N HIS A 103 -8.80 -30.30 -11.76
CA HIS A 103 -10.22 -30.15 -12.03
C HIS A 103 -10.73 -31.38 -12.81
N PRO A 104 -11.91 -31.94 -12.51
CA PRO A 104 -12.41 -33.16 -13.17
C PRO A 104 -12.50 -33.09 -14.69
N THR A 105 -12.47 -31.89 -15.27
CA THR A 105 -12.49 -31.64 -16.72
C THR A 105 -11.12 -31.34 -17.33
N ALA A 106 -10.04 -31.42 -16.55
CA ALA A 106 -8.71 -31.22 -17.08
C ALA A 106 -8.33 -32.43 -17.94
N VAL A 107 -8.02 -32.19 -19.22
CA VAL A 107 -7.46 -33.18 -20.12
C VAL A 107 -5.94 -33.07 -20.03
N VAL A 108 -5.25 -34.17 -19.71
CA VAL A 108 -3.79 -34.29 -19.59
C VAL A 108 -3.23 -35.01 -20.79
#